data_AF-A0A6A4GH20-F1
#
_entry.id   AF-A0A6A4GH20-F1
#
_cell.length_a   1.000
_cell.length_b   1.000
_cell.length_c   1.000
_cell.angle_alpha   90.00
_cell.angle_beta   90.00
_cell.angle_gamma   90.00
#
_symmetry.space_group_name_H-M   'P 1'
#
loop_
_entity.id
_entity.type
_entity.pdbx_description
1 polymer ?
#
loop_
_entity_poly.entity_id
_entity_poly.type
_entity_poly.pdbx_seq_one_letter_code
_entity_poly.pdbx_strand_id
1 'polypeptide(L)'
;KAHVKDDLHAIWITLQDVHQQKKPRTRFNAFDSLFAVCLKEDEKLDTLISQVSESIAAIKALCPETYSLDDLDKELEAMALIRSLPPDYNSFMSSLLLLDTLDLTKLRAAFQTEQIQRT
;
A
#
# COMPACT_ATOMS: atom_id res chain seq x y z
N LYS A 1 30.78 30.72 1.15
CA LYS A 1 30.45 29.48 0.40
C LYS A 1 30.01 28.41 1.39
N ALA A 2 28.73 28.39 1.77
CA ALA A 2 28.15 27.36 2.67
C ALA A 2 26.60 27.42 2.65
N HIS A 3 25.97 27.41 1.47
CA HIS A 3 24.49 27.44 1.42
C HIS A 3 23.84 26.59 0.32
N VAL A 4 24.62 26.01 -0.61
CA VAL A 4 24.06 25.22 -1.72
C VAL A 4 23.94 23.73 -1.37
N LYS A 5 24.73 23.24 -0.40
CA LYS A 5 24.80 21.80 -0.08
C LYS A 5 23.64 21.32 0.80
N ASP A 6 23.21 22.15 1.75
CA ASP A 6 22.03 21.85 2.59
C ASP A 6 20.74 21.90 1.77
N ASP A 7 20.68 22.77 0.76
CA ASP A 7 19.56 22.93 -0.16
C ASP A 7 19.37 21.70 -1.07
N LEU A 8 20.45 21.11 -1.58
CA LEU A 8 20.39 19.88 -2.40
C LEU A 8 19.91 18.67 -1.60
N HIS A 9 20.33 18.55 -0.34
CA HIS A 9 19.90 17.46 0.53
C HIS A 9 18.41 17.62 0.89
N ALA A 10 17.96 18.85 1.18
CA ALA A 10 16.56 19.15 1.40
C ALA A 10 15.71 18.84 0.16
N ILE A 11 16.14 19.26 -1.04
CA ILE A 11 15.47 18.95 -2.30
C ILE A 11 15.39 17.43 -2.53
N TRP A 12 16.46 16.68 -2.24
CA TRP A 12 16.44 15.22 -2.39
C TRP A 12 15.47 14.54 -1.41
N ILE A 13 15.43 15.00 -0.16
CA ILE A 13 14.45 14.51 0.83
C ILE A 13 13.02 14.82 0.37
N THR A 14 12.75 16.05 -0.10
CA THR A 14 11.42 16.41 -0.61
C THR A 14 11.06 15.59 -1.84
N LEU A 15 11.99 15.36 -2.75
CA LEU A 15 11.77 14.53 -3.94
C LEU A 15 11.48 13.08 -3.55
N GLN A 16 12.22 12.54 -2.57
CA GLN A 16 12.02 11.20 -2.05
C GLN A 16 10.65 11.07 -1.38
N ASP A 17 10.24 12.04 -0.57
CA ASP A 17 8.95 12.05 0.12
C ASP A 17 7.78 12.14 -0.87
N VAL A 18 7.91 12.98 -1.90
CA VAL A 18 6.91 13.14 -2.97
C VAL A 18 6.83 11.91 -3.89
N HIS A 19 7.96 11.24 -4.17
CA HIS A 19 8.02 10.14 -5.15
C HIS A 19 7.86 8.74 -4.53
N GLN A 20 8.40 8.48 -3.34
CA GLN A 20 8.27 7.18 -2.69
C GLN A 20 6.99 7.07 -1.84
N GLN A 21 6.29 8.19 -1.59
CA GLN A 21 5.06 8.31 -0.80
C GLN A 21 4.81 7.07 0.06
N LYS A 22 5.54 6.97 1.18
CA LYS A 22 5.51 5.84 2.13
C LYS A 22 4.19 5.78 2.90
N LYS A 23 3.08 6.00 2.20
CA LYS A 23 1.71 5.99 2.68
C LYS A 23 1.18 4.55 2.63
N PRO A 24 0.27 4.19 3.55
CA PRO A 24 -0.38 2.88 3.55
C PRO A 24 -1.01 2.52 2.20
N ARG A 25 -1.57 3.49 1.47
CA ARG A 25 -2.17 3.28 0.14
C ARG A 25 -1.16 2.81 -0.92
N THR A 26 0.04 3.39 -0.94
CA THR A 26 1.09 2.98 -1.90
C THR A 26 1.56 1.56 -1.59
N ARG A 27 1.67 1.20 -0.30
CA ARG A 27 1.96 -0.17 0.14
C ARG A 27 0.84 -1.14 -0.23
N PHE A 28 -0.42 -0.76 -0.02
CA PHE A 28 -1.58 -1.55 -0.44
C PHE A 28 -1.49 -1.91 -1.93
N ASN A 29 -1.20 -0.93 -2.80
CA ASN A 29 -1.04 -1.17 -4.24
C ASN A 29 0.15 -2.07 -4.57
N ALA A 30 1.25 -1.97 -3.81
CA ALA A 30 2.41 -2.83 -4.00
C ALA A 30 2.13 -4.28 -3.58
N PHE A 31 1.41 -4.50 -2.47
CA PHE A 31 0.92 -5.80 -2.07
C PHE A 31 -0.09 -6.37 -3.07
N ASP A 32 -1.01 -5.55 -3.58
CA ASP A 32 -1.95 -5.98 -4.62
C ASP A 32 -1.22 -6.41 -5.89
N SER A 33 -0.20 -5.64 -6.31
CA SER A 33 0.65 -5.98 -7.45
C SER A 33 1.41 -7.30 -7.23
N LEU A 34 1.94 -7.53 -6.03
CA LEU A 34 2.61 -8.79 -5.67
C LEU A 34 1.65 -9.98 -5.82
N PHE A 35 0.43 -9.88 -5.31
CA PHE A 35 -0.54 -10.98 -5.39
C PHE A 35 -1.17 -11.14 -6.78
N ALA A 36 -1.07 -10.12 -7.64
CA ALA A 36 -1.47 -10.19 -9.04
C ALA A 36 -0.39 -10.82 -9.95
N VAL A 37 0.82 -11.07 -9.44
CA VAL A 37 1.87 -11.74 -10.21
C VAL A 37 1.44 -13.18 -10.52
N CYS A 38 1.27 -13.45 -11.80
CA CYS A 38 0.90 -14.76 -12.34
C CYS A 38 1.80 -15.09 -13.53
N LEU A 39 2.17 -16.36 -13.67
CA LEU A 39 2.93 -16.85 -14.81
C LEU A 39 2.12 -16.66 -16.11
N LYS A 40 2.73 -16.02 -17.11
CA LYS A 40 2.13 -15.85 -18.44
C LYS A 40 2.51 -17.01 -19.37
N GLU A 41 1.71 -17.22 -20.41
CA GLU A 41 1.84 -18.37 -21.35
C GLU A 41 3.23 -18.47 -22.00
N ASP A 42 3.92 -17.34 -22.22
CA ASP A 42 5.25 -17.27 -22.86
C ASP A 42 6.40 -16.90 -21.90
N GLU A 43 6.17 -16.95 -20.59
CA GLU A 43 7.13 -16.50 -19.59
C GLU A 43 7.96 -17.64 -18.99
N LYS A 44 9.25 -17.38 -18.75
CA LYS A 44 10.15 -18.34 -18.10
C LYS A 44 9.97 -18.27 -16.58
N LEU A 45 10.12 -19.41 -15.91
CA LEU A 45 10.05 -19.50 -14.45
C LEU A 45 11.08 -18.57 -13.75
N ASP A 46 12.25 -18.38 -14.34
CA ASP A 46 13.27 -17.45 -13.79
C ASP A 46 12.81 -15.99 -13.80
N THR A 47 12.01 -15.60 -14.81
CA THR A 47 11.43 -14.25 -14.90
C THR A 47 10.38 -14.05 -13.82
N LEU A 48 9.55 -15.06 -13.56
CA LEU A 48 8.58 -15.05 -12.46
C LEU A 48 9.26 -14.87 -11.10
N ILE A 49 10.34 -15.61 -10.82
CA ILE A 49 11.12 -15.48 -9.58
C ILE A 49 11.68 -14.06 -9.42
N SER A 50 12.17 -13.49 -10.52
CA SER A 50 12.71 -12.13 -10.53
C SER A 50 11.63 -11.09 -10.22
N GLN A 51 10.45 -11.20 -10.84
CA GLN A 51 9.32 -10.29 -10.61
C GLN A 51 8.80 -10.31 -9.17
N VAL A 52 8.69 -11.50 -8.57
CA VAL A 52 8.30 -11.63 -7.15
C VAL A 52 9.35 -10.98 -6.26
N SER A 53 10.63 -11.22 -6.54
CA SER A 53 11.74 -10.62 -5.78
C SER A 53 11.75 -9.09 -5.88
N GLU A 54 11.52 -8.54 -7.07
CA GLU A 54 11.40 -7.10 -7.31
C GLU A 54 10.20 -6.49 -6.58
N SER A 55 9.05 -7.19 -6.59
CA SER A 55 7.84 -6.75 -5.89
C SER A 55 8.05 -6.70 -4.36
N ILE A 56 8.72 -7.70 -3.78
CA ILE A 56 9.10 -7.69 -2.36
C ILE A 56 10.10 -6.57 -2.06
N ALA A 57 11.07 -6.32 -2.94
CA ALA A 57 12.01 -5.21 -2.78
C ALA A 57 11.31 -3.85 -2.82
N ALA A 58 10.32 -3.68 -3.71
CA ALA A 58 9.50 -2.47 -3.79
C ALA A 58 8.67 -2.26 -2.51
N ILE A 59 8.02 -3.31 -1.98
CA ILE A 59 7.28 -3.23 -0.71
C ILE A 59 8.22 -2.79 0.43
N LYS A 60 9.40 -3.39 0.53
CA LYS A 60 10.40 -3.01 1.54
C LYS A 60 10.85 -1.56 1.42
N ALA A 61 11.00 -1.04 0.20
CA ALA A 61 11.37 0.37 -0.01
C ALA A 61 10.27 1.35 0.43
N LEU A 62 9.00 0.92 0.38
CA LEU A 62 7.83 1.70 0.82
C LEU A 62 7.57 1.64 2.32
N CYS A 63 8.24 0.74 3.04
CA CYS A 63 8.18 0.66 4.50
C CYS A 63 9.02 1.80 5.14
N PRO A 64 8.48 2.49 6.16
CA PRO A 64 9.26 3.35 7.04
C PRO A 64 10.33 2.56 7.82
N GLU A 65 11.38 3.23 8.29
CA GLU A 65 12.41 2.58 9.12
C GLU A 65 11.85 2.07 10.46
N THR A 66 10.76 2.67 10.95
CA THR A 66 10.08 2.29 12.19
C THR A 66 8.99 1.23 11.98
N TYR A 67 8.88 0.66 10.77
CA TYR A 67 7.82 -0.30 10.44
C TYR A 67 8.03 -1.63 11.16
N SER A 68 7.08 -1.99 12.00
CA SER A 68 7.12 -3.23 12.79
C SER A 68 6.32 -4.35 12.12
N LEU A 69 6.51 -5.58 12.59
CA LEU A 69 5.70 -6.73 12.16
C LEU A 69 4.21 -6.54 12.51
N ASP A 70 3.91 -5.86 13.62
CA ASP A 70 2.54 -5.54 14.03
C ASP A 70 1.86 -4.56 13.07
N ASP A 71 2.63 -3.61 12.49
CA ASP A 71 2.12 -2.71 11.44
C ASP A 71 1.78 -3.49 10.17
N LEU A 72 2.58 -4.52 9.83
CA LEU A 72 2.30 -5.41 8.71
C LEU A 72 1.02 -6.22 8.93
N ASP A 73 0.86 -6.83 10.10
CA ASP A 73 -0.33 -7.62 10.42
C ASP A 73 -1.61 -6.77 10.34
N LYS A 74 -1.56 -5.53 10.85
CA LYS A 74 -2.66 -4.56 10.77
C LYS A 74 -2.99 -4.16 9.34
N GLU A 75 -1.97 -3.88 8.52
CA GLU A 75 -2.16 -3.53 7.11
C GLU A 75 -2.75 -4.72 6.34
N LEU A 76 -2.25 -5.94 6.57
CA LEU A 76 -2.78 -7.16 5.96
C LEU A 76 -4.23 -7.43 6.37
N GLU A 77 -4.60 -7.23 7.64
CA GLU A 77 -6.00 -7.34 8.08
C GLU A 77 -6.89 -6.33 7.34
N ALA A 78 -6.46 -5.08 7.25
CA ALA A 78 -7.20 -4.04 6.53
C ALA A 78 -7.33 -4.37 5.03
N MET A 79 -6.27 -4.89 4.41
CA MET A 79 -6.29 -5.36 3.02
C MET A 79 -7.28 -6.49 2.81
N ALA A 80 -7.24 -7.51 3.67
CA ALA A 80 -8.13 -8.66 3.59
C ALA A 80 -9.60 -8.23 3.73
N LEU A 81 -9.90 -7.32 4.66
CA LEU A 81 -11.24 -6.76 4.83
C LEU A 81 -11.73 -6.08 3.54
N ILE A 82 -10.92 -5.19 2.95
CA ILE A 82 -11.30 -4.48 1.71
C ILE A 82 -11.49 -5.48 0.56
N ARG A 83 -10.59 -6.46 0.40
CA ARG A 83 -10.68 -7.46 -0.68
C ARG A 83 -11.81 -8.46 -0.51
N SER A 84 -12.27 -8.69 0.73
CA SER A 84 -13.36 -9.62 1.02
C SER A 84 -14.75 -9.09 0.66
N LEU A 85 -14.86 -7.79 0.37
CA LEU A 85 -16.12 -7.16 0.02
C LEU A 85 -16.57 -7.56 -1.40
N PRO A 86 -17.85 -7.92 -1.59
CA PRO A 86 -18.36 -8.22 -2.92
C PRO A 86 -18.52 -6.95 -3.77
N PRO A 87 -18.67 -7.08 -5.11
CA PRO A 87 -18.75 -5.95 -6.04
C PRO A 87 -19.86 -4.93 -5.72
N ASP A 88 -20.92 -5.35 -5.01
CA ASP A 88 -22.01 -4.49 -4.55
C ASP A 88 -21.57 -3.43 -3.53
N TYR A 89 -20.34 -3.53 -3.02
CA TYR A 89 -19.69 -2.56 -2.13
C TYR A 89 -18.66 -1.70 -2.85
N ASN A 90 -18.59 -1.69 -4.19
CA ASN A 90 -17.58 -0.93 -4.94
C ASN A 90 -17.53 0.57 -4.60
N SER A 91 -18.68 1.21 -4.34
CA SER A 91 -18.73 2.62 -3.91
C SER A 91 -18.08 2.82 -2.54
N PHE A 92 -18.35 1.91 -1.60
CA PHE A 92 -17.76 1.88 -0.28
C PHE A 92 -16.26 1.53 -0.32
N MET A 93 -15.86 0.54 -1.11
CA MET A 93 -14.44 0.22 -1.34
C MET A 93 -13.68 1.43 -1.90
N SER A 94 -14.29 2.16 -2.85
CA SER A 94 -13.69 3.38 -3.41
C SER A 94 -13.52 4.47 -2.35
N SER A 95 -14.50 4.64 -1.45
CA SER A 95 -14.39 5.62 -0.35
C SER A 95 -13.33 5.22 0.69
N LEU A 96 -13.19 3.92 0.97
CA LEU A 96 -12.13 3.38 1.84
C LEU A 96 -10.74 3.60 1.24
N LEU A 97 -10.57 3.42 -0.07
CA LEU A 97 -9.30 3.65 -0.76
C LEU A 97 -8.90 5.13 -0.83
N LEU A 98 -9.85 6.05 -0.64
CA LEU A 98 -9.57 7.49 -0.55
C LEU A 98 -9.05 7.91 0.83
N LEU A 99 -9.14 7.05 1.85
CA LEU A 99 -8.59 7.35 3.17
C LEU A 99 -7.06 7.40 3.11
N ASP A 100 -6.47 8.48 3.63
CA ASP A 100 -5.01 8.66 3.69
C ASP A 100 -4.31 7.62 4.60
N THR A 101 -5.06 7.01 5.50
CA THR A 101 -4.56 6.02 6.48
C THR A 101 -5.46 4.79 6.53
N LEU A 102 -4.88 3.60 6.33
CA LEU A 102 -5.51 2.28 6.60
C LEU A 102 -5.47 1.96 8.10
N ASP A 103 -6.05 2.83 8.91
CA ASP A 103 -6.21 2.59 10.35
C ASP A 103 -7.38 1.64 10.56
N LEU A 104 -7.08 0.46 11.11
CA LEU A 104 -8.05 -0.60 11.38
C LEU A 104 -9.23 -0.14 12.23
N THR A 105 -9.01 0.80 13.16
CA THR A 105 -10.08 1.34 14.01
C THR A 105 -11.08 2.15 13.18
N LYS A 106 -10.56 3.02 12.30
CA LYS A 106 -11.39 3.82 11.38
C LYS A 106 -12.08 2.94 10.36
N LEU A 107 -11.39 1.92 9.86
CA LEU A 107 -11.95 0.95 8.92
C LEU A 107 -13.15 0.22 9.54
N ARG A 108 -13.01 -0.29 10.77
CA ARG A 108 -14.11 -0.95 11.48
C ARG A 108 -15.31 -0.02 11.71
N ALA A 109 -15.06 1.24 12.08
CA ALA A 109 -16.12 2.23 12.22
C ALA A 109 -16.82 2.54 10.89
N ALA A 110 -16.07 2.62 9.78
CA ALA A 110 -16.62 2.82 8.44
C ALA A 110 -17.51 1.64 8.01
N PHE A 111 -17.09 0.39 8.28
CA PHE A 111 -17.89 -0.81 8.02
C PHE A 111 -19.20 -0.80 8.81
N GLN A 112 -19.17 -0.42 10.09
CA GLN A 112 -20.39 -0.29 10.90
C GLN A 112 -21.34 0.78 10.34
N THR A 113 -20.78 1.90 9.88
CA THR A 113 -21.57 2.99 9.29
C THR A 113 -22.23 2.57 7.98
N GLU A 114 -21.48 1.89 7.09
CA GLU A 114 -22.02 1.35 5.83
C GLU A 114 -23.12 0.33 6.09
N GLN A 115 -22.95 -0.54 7.11
CA GLN A 115 -23.97 -1.50 7.50
C GLN A 115 -25.27 -0.80 7.93
N ILE A 116 -25.18 0.28 8.71
CA ILE A 116 -26.36 1.08 9.12
C ILE A 116 -27.01 1.75 7.91
N GLN A 117 -26.23 2.26 6.96
CA GLN A 117 -26.76 2.93 5.77
C GLN A 117 -27.49 1.98 4.81
N ARG A 118 -27.17 0.69 4.84
CA ARG A 118 -27.81 -0.36 4.03
C ARG A 118 -28.98 -1.05 4.72
N THR A 119 -29.15 -0.86 6.03
CA THR A 119 -30.24 -1.45 6.84
C THR A 119 -31.44 -0.52 6.85
#